data_AF-A3YZH1-F1
#
_entry.id   AF-A3YZH1-F1
#
_cell.length_a   1.000
_cell.length_b   1.000
_cell.length_c   1.000
_cell.angle_alpha   90.00
_cell.angle_beta   90.00
_cell.angle_gamma   90.00
#
_symmetry.space_group_name_H-M   'P 1'
#
loop_
_entity.id
_entity.type
_entity.pdbx_description
1 polymer ?
#
loop_
_entity_poly.entity_id
_entity_poly.type
_entity_poly.pdbx_seq_one_letter_code
_entity_poly.pdbx_strand_id
1 'polypeptide(L)'
;MPPAGRVSRGVADDPLEPARAAIERGEYGRCLRLLEPIVAAHGVTVPLGGRARMLMATALIGQGESEHAASCVRGLKACADPDLRRQARDLSLILEAPSLQRPENWSLTLPQIGAVESLQQRVVSLDQARPGRARPEAPPPPPVGPTRAPLGFAIVVAAVLLLLTGLLGGCLRVETDLSLPAPGRLELSQSLTSVSGSWMPWQRQFASTLADDADLSRFKLSLDPDQGRLSLSSGVVSPAEAAALLKRLALDAGELTGQALPAPQLSLQERNWLLGVRQQIGFELDLRQLQPLPGLSFKVRLSSMGVGAVRTAQPLAVEPRPKGLSWPLQLGAMNRLELRSWRWSRLGLGSLLIVLLLGLSLLLQRLRRQAGFGWPELPSP
;
A
#
# COMPACT_ATOMS: atom_id res chain seq x y z
N MET A 1 27.27 8.15 -33.57
CA MET A 1 26.51 8.11 -32.30
C MET A 1 25.06 8.43 -32.64
N PRO A 2 24.19 7.41 -32.62
CA PRO A 2 23.42 7.00 -31.43
C PRO A 2 23.64 5.51 -31.06
N PRO A 3 23.19 5.07 -29.86
CA PRO A 3 23.59 3.80 -29.26
C PRO A 3 22.88 2.58 -29.86
N ALA A 4 23.67 1.53 -30.07
CA ALA A 4 23.21 0.18 -30.40
C ALA A 4 22.24 -0.33 -29.34
N GLY A 5 21.09 -0.84 -29.80
CA GLY A 5 20.05 -1.42 -28.98
C GLY A 5 20.60 -2.52 -28.09
N ARG A 6 20.13 -2.53 -26.84
CA ARG A 6 20.24 -3.65 -25.93
C ARG A 6 19.60 -4.87 -26.62
N VAL A 7 20.44 -5.78 -27.06
CA VAL A 7 20.04 -7.14 -27.44
C VAL A 7 19.39 -7.78 -26.23
N SER A 8 18.08 -7.97 -26.31
CA SER A 8 17.32 -8.90 -25.48
C SER A 8 18.00 -10.28 -25.54
N ARG A 9 18.74 -10.62 -24.49
CA ARG A 9 19.16 -12.01 -24.26
C ARG A 9 17.88 -12.83 -24.15
N GLY A 10 17.65 -13.67 -25.15
CA GLY A 10 16.54 -14.62 -25.15
C GLY A 10 16.54 -15.44 -23.86
N VAL A 11 15.33 -15.80 -23.44
CA VAL A 11 15.08 -16.91 -22.52
C VAL A 11 15.78 -18.12 -23.12
N ALA A 12 17.00 -18.42 -22.67
CA ALA A 12 17.56 -19.73 -22.85
C ALA A 12 16.71 -20.65 -21.98
N ASP A 13 15.96 -21.56 -22.61
CA ASP A 13 15.15 -22.57 -21.92
C ASP A 13 15.98 -23.21 -20.82
N ASP A 14 15.67 -22.90 -19.56
CA ASP A 14 16.41 -23.45 -18.44
C ASP A 14 16.07 -24.96 -18.37
N PRO A 15 17.06 -25.86 -18.56
CA PRO A 15 16.80 -27.30 -18.74
C PRO A 15 16.13 -27.96 -17.54
N LEU A 16 16.05 -27.27 -16.40
CA LEU A 16 15.38 -27.74 -15.19
C LEU A 16 13.90 -27.30 -15.09
N GLU A 17 13.38 -26.48 -16.01
CA GLU A 17 11.97 -26.04 -16.03
C GLU A 17 10.97 -27.20 -16.08
N PRO A 18 11.13 -28.22 -16.95
CA PRO A 18 10.19 -29.35 -16.99
C PRO A 18 10.16 -30.13 -15.67
N ALA A 19 11.30 -30.25 -15.00
CA ALA A 19 11.41 -30.92 -13.70
C ALA A 19 10.78 -30.11 -12.57
N ARG A 20 10.91 -28.77 -12.58
CA ARG A 20 10.24 -27.87 -11.62
C ARG A 20 8.72 -27.92 -11.77
N ALA A 21 8.21 -27.85 -12.99
CA ALA A 21 6.78 -27.96 -13.26
C ALA A 21 6.18 -29.31 -12.79
N ALA A 22 6.96 -30.39 -12.84
CA ALA A 22 6.54 -31.69 -12.32
C ALA A 22 6.44 -31.69 -10.78
N ILE A 23 7.37 -31.02 -10.06
CA ILE A 23 7.30 -30.87 -8.60
C ILE A 23 6.08 -30.04 -8.19
N GLU A 24 5.81 -28.93 -8.88
CA GLU A 24 4.65 -28.06 -8.61
C GLU A 24 3.31 -28.80 -8.75
N ARG A 25 3.26 -29.84 -9.57
CA ARG A 25 2.08 -30.71 -9.76
C ARG A 25 2.07 -31.94 -8.84
N GLY A 26 3.08 -32.12 -8.00
CA GLY A 26 3.25 -33.30 -7.15
C GLY A 26 3.67 -34.58 -7.90
N GLU A 27 4.07 -34.48 -9.17
CA GLU A 27 4.50 -35.62 -10.00
C GLU A 27 5.98 -35.98 -9.74
N TYR A 28 6.34 -36.30 -8.50
CA TYR A 28 7.73 -36.50 -8.07
C TYR A 28 8.49 -37.59 -8.86
N GLY A 29 7.83 -38.71 -9.17
CA GLY A 29 8.44 -39.78 -9.98
C GLY A 29 8.75 -39.35 -11.42
N ARG A 30 7.96 -38.44 -11.99
CA ARG A 30 8.25 -37.85 -13.31
C ARG A 30 9.41 -36.86 -13.22
N CYS A 31 9.48 -36.07 -12.15
CA CYS A 31 10.60 -35.18 -11.88
C CYS A 31 11.93 -35.94 -11.83
N LEU A 32 11.99 -37.06 -11.09
CA LEU A 32 13.21 -37.88 -11.00
C LEU A 32 13.67 -38.39 -12.37
N ARG A 33 12.76 -38.92 -13.19
CA ARG A 33 13.08 -39.38 -14.56
C ARG A 33 13.64 -38.27 -15.46
N LEU A 34 13.18 -37.03 -15.27
CA LEU A 34 13.67 -35.87 -16.03
C LEU A 34 15.06 -35.41 -15.54
N LEU A 35 15.34 -35.55 -14.24
CA LEU A 35 16.59 -35.08 -13.63
C LEU A 35 17.74 -36.09 -13.74
N GLU A 36 17.45 -37.38 -13.73
CA GLU A 36 18.45 -38.47 -13.81
C GLU A 36 19.46 -38.31 -14.97
N PRO A 37 19.06 -38.07 -16.23
CA PRO A 37 20.01 -37.86 -17.32
C PRO A 37 20.84 -36.57 -17.15
N ILE A 38 20.25 -35.51 -16.57
CA ILE A 38 20.94 -34.23 -16.33
C ILE A 38 22.02 -34.39 -15.26
N VAL A 39 21.70 -35.13 -14.21
CA VAL A 39 22.59 -35.46 -13.09
C VAL A 39 23.72 -36.38 -13.53
N ALA A 40 23.44 -37.32 -14.45
CA ALA A 40 24.46 -38.18 -15.06
C ALA A 40 25.41 -37.39 -15.98
N ALA A 41 24.88 -36.44 -16.77
CA ALA A 41 25.67 -35.63 -17.68
C ALA A 41 26.50 -34.53 -16.99
N HIS A 42 26.06 -34.03 -15.83
CA HIS A 42 26.73 -32.93 -15.13
C HIS A 42 27.17 -33.34 -13.72
N GLY A 43 28.47 -33.27 -13.46
CA GLY A 43 29.03 -33.51 -12.13
C GLY A 43 28.51 -32.53 -11.07
N VAL A 44 28.66 -32.89 -9.79
CA VAL A 44 28.17 -32.12 -8.62
C VAL A 44 28.84 -30.74 -8.52
N THR A 45 30.07 -30.61 -9.02
CA THR A 45 30.85 -29.37 -9.00
C THR A 45 30.29 -28.29 -9.92
N VAL A 46 29.55 -28.69 -10.97
CA VAL A 46 28.95 -27.77 -11.93
C VAL A 46 27.66 -27.18 -11.34
N PRO A 47 27.42 -25.86 -11.41
CA PRO A 47 26.23 -25.23 -10.84
C PRO A 47 24.90 -25.84 -11.32
N LEU A 48 24.81 -26.21 -12.60
CA LEU A 48 23.63 -26.89 -13.15
C LEU A 48 23.41 -28.28 -12.50
N GLY A 49 24.49 -29.07 -12.36
CA GLY A 49 24.45 -30.38 -11.72
C GLY A 49 24.13 -30.30 -10.22
N GLY A 50 24.53 -29.21 -9.55
CA GLY A 50 24.15 -28.90 -8.17
C GLY A 50 22.66 -28.58 -8.05
N ARG A 51 22.13 -27.67 -8.90
CA ARG A 51 20.70 -27.32 -8.91
C ARG A 51 19.81 -28.52 -9.25
N ALA A 52 20.22 -29.35 -10.20
CA ALA A 52 19.50 -30.58 -10.56
C ALA A 52 19.39 -31.55 -9.37
N ARG A 53 20.49 -31.77 -8.65
CA ARG A 53 20.53 -32.64 -7.46
C ARG A 53 19.73 -32.07 -6.28
N MET A 54 19.67 -30.74 -6.13
CA MET A 54 18.82 -30.09 -5.13
C MET A 54 17.32 -30.33 -5.41
N LEU A 55 16.91 -30.20 -6.68
CA LEU A 55 15.54 -30.53 -7.10
C LEU A 55 15.25 -32.03 -6.94
N MET A 56 16.23 -32.88 -7.25
CA MET A 56 16.13 -34.33 -7.06
C MET A 56 15.92 -34.69 -5.59
N ALA A 57 16.65 -34.05 -4.67
CA ALA A 57 16.46 -34.22 -3.23
C ALA A 57 15.04 -33.83 -2.79
N THR A 58 14.50 -32.74 -3.33
CA THR A 58 13.12 -32.30 -3.04
C THR A 58 12.09 -33.35 -3.48
N ALA A 59 12.26 -33.92 -4.67
CA ALA A 59 11.39 -34.97 -5.19
C ALA A 59 11.51 -36.30 -4.42
N LEU A 60 12.69 -36.64 -3.88
CA LEU A 60 12.89 -37.82 -3.04
C LEU A 60 12.22 -37.66 -1.66
N ILE A 61 12.32 -36.47 -1.07
CA ILE A 61 11.60 -36.13 0.19
C ILE A 61 10.08 -36.27 -0.02
N GLY A 62 9.56 -35.76 -1.14
CA GLY A 62 8.14 -35.87 -1.49
C GLY A 62 7.64 -37.31 -1.66
N GLN A 63 8.53 -38.26 -1.97
CA GLN A 63 8.22 -39.70 -2.06
C GLN A 63 8.44 -40.47 -0.75
N GLY A 64 8.96 -39.82 0.30
CA GLY A 64 9.30 -40.47 1.56
C GLY A 64 10.64 -41.21 1.55
N GLU A 65 11.43 -41.12 0.47
CA GLU A 65 12.75 -41.73 0.35
C GLU A 65 13.84 -40.89 1.04
N SER A 66 13.71 -40.75 2.36
CA SER A 66 14.52 -39.84 3.18
C SER A 66 16.02 -40.18 3.15
N GLU A 67 16.37 -41.46 3.07
CA GLU A 67 17.77 -41.91 3.01
C GLU A 67 18.45 -41.53 1.69
N HIS A 68 17.75 -41.70 0.56
CA HIS A 68 18.25 -41.30 -0.76
C HIS A 68 18.36 -39.78 -0.87
N ALA A 69 17.39 -39.04 -0.32
CA ALA A 69 17.46 -37.58 -0.24
C ALA A 69 18.69 -37.13 0.56
N ALA A 70 18.93 -37.73 1.75
CA ALA A 70 20.09 -37.41 2.58
C ALA A 70 21.42 -37.71 1.86
N SER A 71 21.51 -38.83 1.13
CA SER A 71 22.68 -39.15 0.29
C SER A 71 22.94 -38.09 -0.79
N CYS A 72 21.89 -37.69 -1.51
CA CYS A 72 21.97 -36.67 -2.55
C CYS A 72 22.46 -35.32 -2.00
N VAL A 73 21.90 -34.90 -0.86
CA VAL A 73 22.23 -33.63 -0.19
C VAL A 73 23.65 -33.64 0.39
N ARG A 74 24.13 -34.77 0.93
CA ARG A 74 25.53 -34.90 1.37
C ARG A 74 26.52 -34.67 0.24
N GLY A 75 26.20 -35.17 -0.96
CA GLY A 75 27.02 -34.95 -2.16
C GLY A 75 27.15 -33.47 -2.53
N LEU A 76 26.12 -32.66 -2.32
CA LEU A 76 26.09 -31.23 -2.65
C LEU A 76 27.08 -30.36 -1.85
N LYS A 77 27.69 -30.89 -0.77
CA LYS A 77 28.78 -30.21 -0.06
C LYS A 77 29.98 -29.90 -0.97
N ALA A 78 30.19 -30.69 -2.03
CA ALA A 78 31.25 -30.51 -3.02
C ALA A 78 30.90 -29.55 -4.18
N CYS A 79 29.70 -28.96 -4.18
CA CYS A 79 29.29 -28.03 -5.24
C CYS A 79 30.12 -26.73 -5.22
N ALA A 80 30.45 -26.14 -6.38
CA ALA A 80 31.19 -24.88 -6.45
C ALA A 80 30.36 -23.67 -5.96
N ASP A 81 29.03 -23.75 -6.04
CA ASP A 81 28.12 -22.68 -5.66
C ASP A 81 27.97 -22.56 -4.12
N PRO A 82 28.31 -21.40 -3.51
CA PRO A 82 28.21 -21.21 -2.06
C PRO A 82 26.78 -21.26 -1.51
N ASP A 83 25.79 -20.83 -2.27
CA ASP A 83 24.39 -20.77 -1.81
C ASP A 83 23.79 -22.18 -1.79
N LEU A 84 24.05 -22.98 -2.82
CA LEU A 84 23.65 -24.39 -2.84
C LEU A 84 24.32 -25.20 -1.72
N ARG A 85 25.60 -24.91 -1.40
CA ARG A 85 26.27 -25.54 -0.25
C ARG A 85 25.62 -25.17 1.07
N ARG A 86 25.17 -23.92 1.24
CA ARG A 86 24.46 -23.49 2.46
C ARG A 86 23.12 -24.21 2.57
N GLN A 87 22.30 -24.16 1.52
CA GLN A 87 21.00 -24.83 1.47
C GLN A 87 21.13 -26.34 1.73
N ALA A 88 22.13 -27.00 1.13
CA ALA A 88 22.37 -28.42 1.35
C ALA A 88 22.74 -28.73 2.81
N ARG A 89 23.51 -27.88 3.49
CA ARG A 89 23.82 -28.07 4.93
C ARG A 89 22.57 -27.98 5.79
N ASP A 90 21.74 -26.98 5.55
CA ASP A 90 20.50 -26.78 6.31
C ASP A 90 19.54 -27.95 6.11
N LEU A 91 19.40 -28.43 4.86
CA LEU A 91 18.55 -29.58 4.55
C LEU A 91 19.11 -30.89 5.13
N SER A 92 20.43 -31.08 5.13
CA SER A 92 21.10 -32.25 5.76
C SER A 92 20.74 -32.32 7.26
N LEU A 93 20.79 -31.19 7.97
CA LEU A 93 20.46 -31.13 9.40
C LEU A 93 19.03 -31.59 9.70
N ILE A 94 18.09 -31.27 8.81
CA ILE A 94 16.68 -31.66 8.96
C ILE A 94 16.50 -33.15 8.68
N LEU A 95 17.08 -33.64 7.58
CA LEU A 95 16.90 -35.04 7.15
C LEU A 95 17.62 -36.04 8.06
N GLU A 96 18.73 -35.63 8.67
CA GLU A 96 19.53 -36.47 9.58
C GLU A 96 19.10 -36.32 11.05
N ALA A 97 18.07 -35.53 11.33
CA ALA A 97 17.57 -35.36 12.69
C ALA A 97 17.05 -36.70 13.24
N PRO A 98 17.47 -37.11 14.45
CA PRO A 98 17.03 -38.36 15.03
C PRO A 98 15.52 -38.32 15.28
N SER A 99 14.82 -39.40 14.92
CA SER A 99 13.42 -39.56 15.28
C SER A 99 13.29 -39.72 16.80
N LEU A 100 12.46 -38.88 17.41
CA LEU A 100 12.18 -38.99 18.84
C LEU A 100 11.31 -40.23 19.07
N GLN A 101 11.77 -41.17 19.89
CA GLN A 101 10.97 -42.31 20.31
C GLN A 101 9.78 -41.81 21.13
N ARG A 102 8.57 -41.99 20.60
CA ARG A 102 7.34 -41.66 21.32
C ARG A 102 7.13 -42.68 22.44
N PRO A 103 6.97 -42.25 23.71
CA PRO A 103 6.63 -43.15 24.81
C PRO A 103 5.35 -43.96 24.53
N GLU A 104 5.33 -45.26 24.84
CA GLU A 104 4.19 -46.14 24.52
C GLU A 104 2.90 -45.70 25.22
N ASN A 105 3.00 -45.08 26.40
CA ASN A 105 1.85 -44.51 27.11
C ASN A 105 1.20 -43.32 26.38
N TRP A 106 1.82 -42.80 25.32
CA TRP A 106 1.26 -41.75 24.46
C TRP A 106 0.65 -42.31 23.16
N SER A 107 0.77 -43.62 22.93
CA SER A 107 0.11 -44.31 21.83
C SER A 107 -0.94 -45.28 22.38
N LEU A 108 -2.22 -44.97 22.18
CA LEU A 108 -3.28 -45.94 22.40
C LEU A 108 -3.24 -46.97 21.26
N THR A 109 -2.90 -48.22 21.59
CA THR A 109 -3.08 -49.35 20.68
C THR A 109 -4.56 -49.74 20.69
N LEU A 110 -5.26 -49.46 19.59
CA LEU A 110 -6.63 -49.92 19.44
C LEU A 110 -6.62 -51.46 19.30
N PRO A 111 -7.44 -52.20 20.07
CA PRO A 111 -7.54 -53.63 19.91
C PRO A 111 -8.08 -53.95 18.50
N GLN A 112 -7.53 -54.99 17.86
CA GLN A 112 -7.96 -55.37 16.51
C GLN A 112 -9.43 -55.80 16.54
N ILE A 113 -10.26 -55.12 15.75
CA ILE A 113 -11.67 -55.42 15.56
C ILE A 113 -11.77 -56.62 14.61
N GLY A 114 -11.38 -57.80 15.09
CA GLY A 114 -11.38 -59.06 14.32
C GLY A 114 -12.20 -60.18 14.93
N ALA A 115 -12.77 -59.98 16.13
CA ALA A 115 -13.49 -61.03 16.88
C ALA A 115 -14.81 -60.53 17.48
N VAL A 116 -15.65 -59.88 16.67
CA VAL A 116 -17.04 -59.61 17.06
C VAL A 116 -17.96 -60.10 15.95
N GLU A 117 -18.51 -61.30 16.15
CA GLU A 117 -19.62 -61.84 15.37
C GLU A 117 -20.81 -60.85 15.39
N SER A 118 -21.21 -60.48 14.16
CA SER A 118 -22.49 -59.92 13.73
C SER A 118 -23.29 -59.05 14.72
N LEU A 119 -22.83 -57.81 14.92
CA LEU A 119 -23.66 -56.71 15.43
C LEU A 119 -24.82 -56.31 14.49
N GLN A 120 -24.91 -56.88 13.28
CA GLN A 120 -26.03 -56.62 12.35
C GLN A 120 -27.39 -57.20 12.80
N GLN A 121 -27.44 -58.17 13.72
CA GLN A 121 -28.72 -58.82 14.08
C GLN A 121 -29.54 -58.10 15.16
N ARG A 122 -29.05 -57.01 15.76
CA ARG A 122 -29.72 -56.37 16.91
C ARG A 122 -30.30 -54.97 16.62
N VAL A 123 -30.40 -54.58 15.34
CA VAL A 123 -30.85 -53.22 14.96
C VAL A 123 -32.34 -53.16 14.58
N VAL A 124 -33.05 -54.29 14.44
CA VAL A 124 -34.44 -54.30 13.87
C VAL A 124 -35.55 -54.45 14.92
N SER A 125 -35.36 -54.06 16.20
CA SER A 125 -36.43 -54.29 17.21
C SER A 125 -36.57 -53.21 18.29
N LEU A 126 -36.40 -51.93 17.95
CA LEU A 126 -36.60 -50.83 18.91
C LEU A 126 -37.62 -49.76 18.51
N ASP A 127 -38.41 -49.97 17.45
CA ASP A 127 -39.50 -49.06 17.03
C ASP A 127 -40.84 -49.28 17.75
N GLN A 128 -40.81 -49.56 19.05
CA GLN A 128 -42.01 -49.45 19.89
C GLN A 128 -41.72 -48.52 21.08
N ALA A 129 -41.87 -47.23 20.81
CA ALA A 129 -41.81 -46.16 21.79
C ALA A 129 -42.96 -46.28 22.80
N ARG A 130 -42.64 -46.55 24.07
CA ARG A 130 -43.49 -46.21 25.22
C ARG A 130 -43.12 -44.80 25.71
N PRO A 131 -44.08 -43.87 25.88
CA PRO A 131 -43.79 -42.58 26.49
C PRO A 131 -43.70 -42.74 28.01
N GLY A 132 -42.68 -42.13 28.63
CA GLY A 132 -42.65 -41.91 30.08
C GLY A 132 -41.72 -42.78 30.90
N ARG A 133 -40.43 -42.90 30.53
CA ARG A 133 -39.39 -43.29 31.49
C ARG A 133 -38.40 -42.16 31.66
N ALA A 134 -38.35 -41.62 32.88
CA ALA A 134 -37.42 -40.57 33.28
C ALA A 134 -35.99 -40.97 32.90
N ARG A 135 -35.28 -40.04 32.24
CA ARG A 135 -33.88 -40.20 31.87
C ARG A 135 -33.08 -40.40 33.17
N PRO A 136 -32.24 -41.44 33.28
CA PRO A 136 -31.33 -41.58 34.42
C PRO A 136 -30.47 -40.33 34.54
N GLU A 137 -30.37 -39.80 35.75
CA GLU A 137 -29.61 -38.59 36.05
C GLU A 137 -28.15 -38.78 35.64
N ALA A 138 -27.61 -37.79 34.91
CA ALA A 138 -26.25 -37.86 34.38
C ALA A 138 -25.25 -37.95 35.56
N PRO A 139 -24.23 -38.82 35.47
CA PRO A 139 -23.20 -38.88 36.50
C PRO A 139 -22.49 -37.52 36.62
N PRO A 140 -22.08 -37.12 37.84
CA PRO A 140 -21.46 -35.82 38.05
C PRO A 140 -20.21 -35.68 37.18
N PRO A 141 -19.96 -34.49 36.59
CA PRO A 141 -18.78 -34.28 35.78
C PRO A 141 -17.52 -34.57 36.60
N PRO A 142 -16.50 -35.20 35.99
CA PRO A 142 -15.24 -35.45 36.68
C PRO A 142 -14.65 -34.12 37.16
N PRO A 143 -13.88 -34.12 38.27
CA PRO A 143 -13.26 -32.92 38.80
C PRO A 143 -12.16 -32.43 37.86
N VAL A 144 -12.55 -31.79 36.76
CA VAL A 144 -11.67 -30.96 35.97
C VAL A 144 -11.51 -29.66 36.77
N GLY A 145 -10.32 -29.48 37.33
CA GLY A 145 -9.96 -28.20 37.95
C GLY A 145 -10.24 -27.06 36.96
N PRO A 146 -10.62 -25.87 37.44
CA PRO A 146 -10.94 -24.75 36.56
C PRO A 146 -9.75 -24.49 35.65
N THR A 147 -9.94 -24.62 34.33
CA THR A 147 -8.97 -24.22 33.31
C THR A 147 -8.79 -22.71 33.42
N ARG A 148 -7.91 -22.27 34.31
CA ARG A 148 -7.50 -20.88 34.41
C ARG A 148 -6.60 -20.60 33.22
N ALA A 149 -7.18 -20.12 32.12
CA ALA A 149 -6.40 -19.45 31.10
C ALA A 149 -5.66 -18.30 31.82
N PRO A 150 -4.32 -18.28 31.86
CA PRO A 150 -3.61 -17.21 32.52
C PRO A 150 -3.96 -15.92 31.76
N LEU A 151 -4.66 -14.99 32.41
CA LEU A 151 -5.03 -13.69 31.85
C LEU A 151 -3.81 -12.99 31.19
N GLY A 152 -2.60 -13.26 31.70
CA GLY A 152 -1.34 -12.80 31.10
C GLY A 152 -1.08 -13.27 29.66
N PHE A 153 -1.44 -14.51 29.30
CA PHE A 153 -1.27 -14.99 27.91
C PHE A 153 -2.25 -14.32 26.95
N ALA A 154 -3.50 -14.12 27.37
CA ALA A 154 -4.50 -13.41 26.57
C ALA A 154 -4.09 -11.95 26.31
N ILE A 155 -3.52 -11.28 27.32
CA ILE A 155 -2.98 -9.91 27.17
C ILE A 155 -1.79 -9.89 26.20
N VAL A 156 -0.88 -10.88 26.29
CA VAL A 156 0.28 -10.96 25.38
C VAL A 156 -0.15 -11.24 23.94
N VAL A 157 -1.08 -12.17 23.71
CA VAL A 157 -1.59 -12.47 22.37
C VAL A 157 -2.37 -11.28 21.81
N ALA A 158 -3.20 -10.62 22.62
CA ALA A 158 -3.90 -9.40 22.20
C ALA A 158 -2.91 -8.27 21.86
N ALA A 159 -1.85 -8.09 22.66
CA ALA A 159 -0.80 -7.11 22.40
C ALA A 159 0.01 -7.45 21.14
N VAL A 160 0.36 -8.72 20.92
CA VAL A 160 1.07 -9.19 19.72
C VAL A 160 0.19 -9.06 18.48
N LEU A 161 -1.12 -9.36 18.57
CA LEU A 161 -2.06 -9.17 17.48
C LEU A 161 -2.30 -7.69 17.19
N LEU A 162 -2.40 -6.82 18.21
CA LEU A 162 -2.44 -5.36 18.05
C LEU A 162 -1.16 -4.80 17.42
N LEU A 163 -0.01 -5.35 17.81
CA LEU A 163 1.29 -4.99 17.24
C LEU A 163 1.39 -5.45 15.78
N LEU A 164 0.96 -6.67 15.47
CA LEU A 164 0.94 -7.22 14.11
C LEU A 164 -0.05 -6.49 13.20
N THR A 165 -1.25 -6.18 13.69
CA THR A 165 -2.22 -5.36 12.93
C THR A 165 -1.70 -3.94 12.75
N GLY A 166 -1.03 -3.37 13.75
CA GLY A 166 -0.32 -2.08 13.62
C GLY A 166 0.83 -2.12 12.61
N LEU A 167 1.63 -3.19 12.61
CA LEU A 167 2.76 -3.40 11.70
C LEU A 167 2.31 -3.68 10.26
N LEU A 168 1.19 -4.37 10.07
CA LEU A 168 0.60 -4.66 8.75
C LEU A 168 -0.25 -3.49 8.22
N GLY A 169 -0.76 -2.61 9.08
CA GLY A 169 -1.55 -1.44 8.71
C GLY A 169 -0.76 -0.19 8.28
N GLY A 170 0.56 -0.20 8.45
CA GLY A 170 1.41 1.00 8.31
C GLY A 170 1.90 1.34 6.90
N CYS A 171 1.61 0.55 5.86
CA CYS A 171 2.25 0.72 4.54
C CYS A 171 1.52 1.69 3.59
N LEU A 172 1.03 2.83 4.08
CA LEU A 172 0.24 3.75 3.27
C LEU A 172 0.92 5.12 3.12
N ARG A 173 1.01 5.57 1.88
CA ARG A 173 1.35 6.96 1.58
C ARG A 173 0.11 7.66 1.02
N VAL A 174 -0.31 8.72 1.70
CA VAL A 174 -1.42 9.59 1.30
C VAL A 174 -0.84 10.90 0.80
N GLU A 175 -1.03 11.18 -0.48
CA GLU A 175 -0.60 12.42 -1.11
C GLU A 175 -1.83 13.23 -1.52
N THR A 176 -1.91 14.47 -1.05
CA THR A 176 -2.98 15.42 -1.39
C THR A 176 -2.39 16.55 -2.21
N ASP A 177 -2.70 16.59 -3.49
CA ASP A 177 -2.26 17.60 -4.45
C ASP A 177 -3.36 18.67 -4.59
N LEU A 178 -3.05 19.89 -4.17
CA LEU A 178 -3.90 21.08 -4.24
C LEU A 178 -3.40 22.02 -5.34
N SER A 179 -4.29 22.39 -6.25
CA SER A 179 -4.02 23.18 -7.44
C SER A 179 -4.96 24.39 -7.49
N LEU A 180 -4.45 25.57 -7.83
CA LEU A 180 -5.25 26.80 -7.99
C LEU A 180 -5.23 27.25 -9.45
N PRO A 181 -6.07 26.70 -10.34
CA PRO A 181 -6.06 27.08 -11.76
C PRO A 181 -6.45 28.55 -11.96
N ALA A 182 -7.48 29.03 -11.25
CA ALA A 182 -8.01 30.39 -11.35
C ALA A 182 -8.37 30.97 -9.97
N PRO A 183 -8.56 32.30 -9.84
CA PRO A 183 -9.10 32.89 -8.62
C PRO A 183 -10.44 32.25 -8.24
N GLY A 184 -10.61 31.91 -6.97
CA GLY A 184 -11.80 31.27 -6.42
C GLY A 184 -12.03 29.84 -6.91
N ARG A 185 -11.06 29.23 -7.58
CA ARG A 185 -11.15 27.87 -8.12
C ARG A 185 -10.01 27.03 -7.58
N LEU A 186 -10.36 25.86 -7.07
CA LEU A 186 -9.44 24.90 -6.50
C LEU A 186 -9.65 23.56 -7.17
N GLU A 187 -8.56 22.88 -7.46
CA GLU A 187 -8.57 21.49 -7.90
C GLU A 187 -7.87 20.66 -6.83
N LEU A 188 -8.54 19.61 -6.39
CA LEU A 188 -8.08 18.71 -5.36
C LEU A 188 -7.91 17.33 -5.99
N SER A 189 -6.72 16.77 -5.82
CA SER A 189 -6.45 15.38 -6.16
C SER A 189 -5.84 14.68 -4.96
N GLN A 190 -6.35 13.50 -4.63
CA GLN A 190 -5.84 12.68 -3.54
C GLN A 190 -5.39 11.34 -4.12
N SER A 191 -4.22 10.88 -3.72
CA SER A 191 -3.72 9.56 -4.07
C SER A 191 -3.31 8.81 -2.82
N LEU A 192 -3.71 7.54 -2.77
CA LEU A 192 -3.42 6.61 -1.71
C LEU A 192 -2.63 5.47 -2.34
N THR A 193 -1.35 5.37 -1.98
CA THR A 193 -0.44 4.35 -2.51
C THR A 193 -0.02 3.40 -1.41
N SER A 194 -0.20 2.11 -1.65
CA SER A 194 0.36 1.06 -0.81
C SER A 194 1.86 0.91 -1.09
N VAL A 195 2.68 0.83 -0.04
CA VAL A 195 4.12 0.56 -0.14
C VAL A 195 4.37 -0.87 -0.61
N SER A 196 3.44 -1.81 -0.39
CA SER A 196 3.55 -3.20 -0.86
C SER A 196 3.32 -3.36 -2.37
N GLY A 197 2.88 -2.30 -3.07
CA GLY A 197 2.48 -2.36 -4.48
C GLY A 197 1.17 -3.11 -4.76
N SER A 198 0.59 -3.73 -3.73
CA SER A 198 -0.69 -4.43 -3.80
C SER A 198 -1.78 -3.67 -3.04
N TRP A 199 -3.03 -3.84 -3.48
CA TRP A 199 -4.19 -3.24 -2.82
C TRP A 199 -4.45 -3.90 -1.47
N MET A 200 -4.60 -3.08 -0.43
CA MET A 200 -5.03 -3.52 0.89
C MET A 200 -6.56 -3.74 0.93
N PRO A 201 -7.08 -4.67 1.76
CA PRO A 201 -8.53 -4.90 1.88
C PRO A 201 -9.32 -3.62 2.19
N TRP A 202 -8.82 -2.79 3.11
CA TRP A 202 -9.46 -1.53 3.46
C TRP A 202 -9.46 -0.52 2.29
N GLN A 203 -8.43 -0.51 1.42
CA GLN A 203 -8.41 0.36 0.24
C GLN A 203 -9.49 -0.02 -0.76
N ARG A 204 -9.76 -1.33 -0.92
CA ARG A 204 -10.85 -1.83 -1.77
C ARG A 204 -12.21 -1.40 -1.21
N GLN A 205 -12.38 -1.53 0.11
CA GLN A 205 -13.60 -1.14 0.78
C GLN A 205 -13.82 0.39 0.71
N PHE A 206 -12.75 1.18 0.87
CA PHE A 206 -12.82 2.63 0.70
C PHE A 206 -13.16 3.03 -0.75
N ALA A 207 -12.56 2.35 -1.74
CA ALA A 207 -12.91 2.60 -3.13
C ALA A 207 -14.37 2.25 -3.43
N SER A 208 -14.92 1.17 -2.87
CA SER A 208 -16.34 0.84 -3.04
C SER A 208 -17.25 1.84 -2.33
N THR A 209 -16.94 2.27 -1.09
CA THR A 209 -17.75 3.29 -0.41
C THR A 209 -17.78 4.60 -1.17
N LEU A 210 -16.66 5.00 -1.80
CA LEU A 210 -16.60 6.20 -2.63
C LEU A 210 -17.40 6.04 -3.94
N ALA A 211 -17.44 4.84 -4.51
CA ALA A 211 -18.16 4.56 -5.75
C ALA A 211 -19.68 4.51 -5.53
N ASP A 212 -20.12 4.03 -4.37
CA ASP A 212 -21.53 3.93 -3.99
C ASP A 212 -22.12 5.28 -3.51
N ASP A 213 -21.27 6.25 -3.16
CA ASP A 213 -21.70 7.58 -2.73
C ASP A 213 -22.09 8.46 -3.94
N ALA A 214 -23.39 8.74 -4.06
CA ALA A 214 -23.95 9.55 -5.14
C ALA A 214 -23.36 10.96 -5.21
N ASP A 215 -22.99 11.58 -4.08
CA ASP A 215 -22.41 12.92 -4.04
C ASP A 215 -20.95 12.94 -4.52
N LEU A 216 -20.26 11.80 -4.38
CA LEU A 216 -18.87 11.62 -4.78
C LEU A 216 -18.72 11.05 -6.19
N SER A 217 -19.79 10.49 -6.77
CA SER A 217 -19.84 9.97 -8.15
C SER A 217 -19.48 10.99 -9.23
N ARG A 218 -19.62 12.30 -8.94
CA ARG A 218 -19.21 13.39 -9.83
C ARG A 218 -17.69 13.56 -9.96
N PHE A 219 -16.92 12.92 -9.07
CA PHE A 219 -15.47 13.00 -9.05
C PHE A 219 -14.84 11.83 -9.78
N LYS A 220 -13.70 12.09 -10.43
CA LYS A 220 -13.02 11.06 -11.20
C LYS A 220 -12.22 10.17 -10.26
N LEU A 221 -12.76 8.99 -9.97
CA LEU A 221 -12.05 7.90 -9.33
C LEU A 221 -11.24 7.13 -10.37
N SER A 222 -9.95 6.92 -10.11
CA SER A 222 -9.10 6.08 -10.95
C SER A 222 -8.34 5.09 -10.07
N LEU A 223 -8.47 3.83 -10.48
CA LEU A 223 -7.97 2.65 -9.79
C LEU A 223 -6.81 2.09 -10.63
N ASP A 224 -5.62 1.98 -10.04
CA ASP A 224 -4.46 1.34 -10.67
C ASP A 224 -4.16 0.04 -9.90
N PRO A 225 -4.61 -1.13 -10.41
CA PRO A 225 -4.45 -2.43 -9.77
C PRO A 225 -2.99 -2.81 -9.57
N ASP A 226 -2.14 -2.50 -10.56
CA ASP A 226 -0.77 -2.97 -10.66
C ASP A 226 0.19 -2.24 -9.71
N GLN A 227 -0.21 -1.05 -9.24
CA GLN A 227 0.60 -0.21 -8.36
C GLN A 227 0.03 -0.04 -6.94
N GLY A 228 -1.09 -0.68 -6.60
CA GLY A 228 -1.69 -0.48 -5.28
C GLY A 228 -2.14 0.97 -5.05
N ARG A 229 -2.49 1.69 -6.13
CA ARG A 229 -2.79 3.12 -6.12
C ARG A 229 -4.27 3.37 -6.36
N LEU A 230 -4.88 4.05 -5.40
CA LEU A 230 -6.18 4.67 -5.53
C LEU A 230 -5.97 6.17 -5.76
N SER A 231 -6.61 6.74 -6.78
CA SER A 231 -6.57 8.18 -7.02
C SER A 231 -7.97 8.75 -7.21
N LEU A 232 -8.20 9.90 -6.60
CA LEU A 232 -9.44 10.65 -6.70
C LEU A 232 -9.10 12.06 -7.17
N SER A 233 -9.79 12.54 -8.20
CA SER A 233 -9.69 13.92 -8.66
C SER A 233 -11.05 14.60 -8.62
N SER A 234 -11.11 15.75 -7.95
CA SER A 234 -12.33 16.54 -7.84
C SER A 234 -12.67 17.32 -9.11
N GLY A 235 -11.70 17.48 -10.02
CA GLY A 235 -11.75 18.55 -11.03
C GLY A 235 -11.77 19.94 -10.38
N VAL A 236 -12.17 20.96 -11.14
CA VAL A 236 -12.17 22.35 -10.67
C VAL A 236 -13.44 22.66 -9.87
N VAL A 237 -13.29 22.83 -8.56
CA VAL A 237 -14.36 23.07 -7.59
C VAL A 237 -14.16 24.39 -6.84
N SER A 238 -15.18 24.82 -6.08
CA SER A 238 -15.03 25.94 -5.15
C SER A 238 -14.23 25.54 -3.91
N PRO A 239 -13.62 26.49 -3.17
CA PRO A 239 -12.88 26.18 -1.95
C PRO A 239 -13.74 25.55 -0.85
N ALA A 240 -15.01 25.95 -0.74
CA ALA A 240 -15.95 25.38 0.21
C ALA A 240 -16.28 23.92 -0.13
N GLU A 241 -16.50 23.61 -1.41
CA GLU A 241 -16.68 22.23 -1.87
C GLU A 241 -15.42 21.38 -1.65
N ALA A 242 -14.23 21.92 -1.94
CA ALA A 242 -12.98 21.20 -1.70
C ALA A 242 -12.76 20.89 -0.21
N ALA A 243 -13.08 21.84 0.68
CA ALA A 243 -13.00 21.64 2.13
C ALA A 243 -14.03 20.59 2.60
N ALA A 244 -15.27 20.65 2.10
CA ALA A 244 -16.31 19.66 2.38
C ALA A 244 -15.89 18.27 1.90
N LEU A 245 -15.28 18.17 0.72
CA LEU A 245 -14.77 16.93 0.15
C LEU A 245 -13.66 16.33 1.02
N LEU A 246 -12.65 17.12 1.39
CA LEU A 246 -11.58 16.64 2.28
C LEU A 246 -12.12 16.17 3.63
N LYS A 247 -13.08 16.90 4.20
CA LYS A 247 -13.74 16.52 5.44
C LYS A 247 -14.47 15.19 5.29
N ARG A 248 -15.21 14.99 4.20
CA ARG A 248 -15.93 13.74 3.93
C ARG A 248 -14.97 12.57 3.77
N LEU A 249 -13.93 12.71 2.95
CA LEU A 249 -12.91 11.67 2.77
C LEU A 249 -12.22 11.27 4.09
N ALA A 250 -11.92 12.25 4.95
CA ALA A 250 -11.33 11.99 6.25
C ALA A 250 -12.28 11.23 7.19
N LEU A 251 -13.57 11.58 7.19
CA LEU A 251 -14.59 10.90 7.98
C LEU A 251 -14.79 9.45 7.50
N ASP A 252 -14.98 9.24 6.20
CA ASP A 252 -15.19 7.92 5.61
C ASP A 252 -13.97 7.00 5.84
N ALA A 253 -12.77 7.54 5.69
CA ALA A 253 -11.55 6.81 6.04
C ALA A 253 -11.45 6.48 7.54
N GLY A 254 -11.94 7.38 8.40
CA GLY A 254 -11.95 7.18 9.85
C GLY A 254 -12.92 6.08 10.27
N GLU A 255 -14.12 6.08 9.70
CA GLU A 255 -15.13 5.04 9.94
C GLU A 255 -14.62 3.66 9.52
N LEU A 256 -13.99 3.55 8.35
CA LEU A 256 -13.45 2.27 7.85
C LEU A 256 -12.25 1.75 8.63
N THR A 257 -11.43 2.64 9.17
CA THR A 257 -10.24 2.26 9.96
C THR A 257 -10.55 2.10 11.44
N GLY A 258 -11.78 2.40 11.88
CA GLY A 258 -12.16 2.42 13.29
C GLY A 258 -11.41 3.48 14.10
N GLN A 259 -10.77 4.45 13.45
CA GLN A 259 -10.03 5.54 14.08
C GLN A 259 -10.71 6.87 13.79
N ALA A 260 -10.94 7.67 14.84
CA ALA A 260 -11.46 9.02 14.66
C ALA A 260 -10.40 9.91 13.97
N LEU A 261 -10.51 10.06 12.65
CA LEU A 261 -9.70 11.02 11.89
C LEU A 261 -10.37 12.40 11.98
N PRO A 262 -9.69 13.40 12.57
CA PRO A 262 -10.25 14.74 12.65
C PRO A 262 -10.32 15.39 11.27
N ALA A 263 -11.38 16.16 11.06
CA ALA A 263 -11.62 16.82 9.78
C ALA A 263 -10.56 17.89 9.49
N PRO A 264 -9.89 17.85 8.31
CA PRO A 264 -9.01 18.93 7.88
C PRO A 264 -9.80 20.24 7.71
N GLN A 265 -9.18 21.35 8.10
CA GLN A 265 -9.70 22.69 7.84
C GLN A 265 -8.92 23.33 6.69
N LEU A 266 -9.60 23.55 5.57
CA LEU A 266 -9.06 24.25 4.41
C LEU A 266 -9.81 25.58 4.26
N SER A 267 -9.06 26.68 4.20
CA SER A 267 -9.60 28.01 3.93
C SER A 267 -8.83 28.69 2.81
N LEU A 268 -9.56 29.31 1.89
CA LEU A 268 -9.02 30.20 0.85
C LEU A 268 -9.73 31.54 0.98
N GLN A 269 -8.97 32.57 1.33
CA GLN A 269 -9.44 33.95 1.34
C GLN A 269 -8.80 34.72 0.21
N GLU A 270 -9.62 35.43 -0.56
CA GLU A 270 -9.17 36.23 -1.68
C GLU A 270 -9.60 37.68 -1.50
N ARG A 271 -8.66 38.59 -1.75
CA ARG A 271 -8.94 40.02 -1.79
C ARG A 271 -8.61 40.53 -3.18
N ASN A 272 -9.64 40.95 -3.89
CA ASN A 272 -9.53 41.51 -5.23
C ASN A 272 -8.93 42.92 -5.16
N TRP A 273 -7.95 43.17 -6.02
CA TRP A 273 -7.33 44.48 -6.28
C TRP A 273 -7.43 44.78 -7.77
N LEU A 274 -7.32 46.05 -8.14
CA LEU A 274 -7.44 46.49 -9.52
C LEU A 274 -6.39 45.84 -10.45
N LEU A 275 -5.20 45.55 -9.91
CA LEU A 275 -4.06 44.98 -10.63
C LEU A 275 -3.91 43.46 -10.45
N GLY A 276 -4.71 42.83 -9.59
CA GLY A 276 -4.51 41.42 -9.25
C GLY A 276 -5.32 40.97 -8.04
N VAL A 277 -5.06 39.74 -7.59
CA VAL A 277 -5.74 39.15 -6.43
C VAL A 277 -4.70 38.75 -5.41
N ARG A 278 -4.92 39.15 -4.16
CA ARG A 278 -4.16 38.66 -3.02
C ARG A 278 -4.87 37.44 -2.46
N GLN A 279 -4.17 36.31 -2.43
CA GLN A 279 -4.70 35.05 -1.93
C GLN A 279 -4.02 34.69 -0.61
N GLN A 280 -4.81 34.21 0.35
CA GLN A 280 -4.36 33.65 1.60
C GLN A 280 -4.98 32.26 1.75
N ILE A 281 -4.12 31.25 1.94
CA ILE A 281 -4.52 29.86 2.11
C ILE A 281 -4.14 29.44 3.51
N GLY A 282 -5.10 28.92 4.25
CA GLY A 282 -4.88 28.27 5.54
C GLY A 282 -5.25 26.80 5.44
N PHE A 283 -4.34 25.92 5.84
CA PHE A 283 -4.59 24.50 5.97
C PHE A 283 -4.19 24.05 7.38
N GLU A 284 -5.15 23.51 8.12
CA GLU A 284 -4.94 22.95 9.45
C GLU A 284 -5.41 21.50 9.50
N LEU A 285 -4.56 20.63 10.03
CA LEU A 285 -4.86 19.21 10.21
C LEU A 285 -4.28 18.73 11.53
N ASP A 286 -5.16 18.38 12.45
CA ASP A 286 -4.78 17.87 13.76
C ASP A 286 -4.45 16.38 13.66
N LEU A 287 -3.18 15.98 13.75
CA LEU A 287 -2.81 14.57 13.77
C LEU A 287 -2.34 14.12 15.16
N ARG A 288 -2.65 14.88 16.22
CA ARG A 288 -2.19 14.58 17.59
C ARG A 288 -2.68 13.24 18.13
N GLN A 289 -3.86 12.80 17.69
CA GLN A 289 -4.46 11.54 18.12
C GLN A 289 -3.89 10.32 17.37
N LEU A 290 -3.19 10.52 16.26
CA LEU A 290 -2.58 9.44 15.49
C LEU A 290 -1.15 9.21 15.97
N GLN A 291 -0.88 8.00 16.48
CA GLN A 291 0.48 7.61 16.82
C GLN A 291 1.32 7.47 15.55
N PRO A 292 2.62 7.86 15.58
CA PRO A 292 3.51 7.69 14.45
C PRO A 292 3.69 6.21 14.13
N LEU A 293 3.12 5.77 13.02
CA LEU A 293 3.21 4.40 12.51
C LEU A 293 4.32 4.33 11.45
N PRO A 294 5.24 3.34 11.52
CA PRO A 294 6.26 3.18 10.51
C PRO A 294 5.63 2.86 9.14
N GLY A 295 6.03 3.62 8.12
CA GLY A 295 5.52 3.49 6.75
C GLY A 295 4.35 4.41 6.40
N LEU A 296 3.63 4.96 7.40
CA LEU A 296 2.49 5.83 7.20
C LEU A 296 2.98 7.26 6.96
N SER A 297 2.72 7.80 5.78
CA SER A 297 3.18 9.15 5.42
C SER A 297 2.07 9.95 4.77
N PHE A 298 1.85 11.16 5.28
CA PHE A 298 0.92 12.13 4.73
C PHE A 298 1.71 13.28 4.13
N LYS A 299 1.40 13.65 2.89
CA LYS A 299 2.07 14.74 2.20
C LYS A 299 1.06 15.60 1.47
N VAL A 300 1.11 16.91 1.70
CA VAL A 300 0.31 17.89 0.97
C VAL A 300 1.22 18.57 -0.04
N ARG A 301 0.81 18.61 -1.30
CA ARG A 301 1.51 19.28 -2.37
C ARG A 301 0.67 20.45 -2.84
N LEU A 302 1.30 21.60 -3.02
CA LEU A 302 0.63 22.77 -3.57
C LEU A 302 1.29 23.17 -4.87
N SER A 303 0.51 23.17 -5.94
CA SER A 303 0.95 23.59 -7.27
C SER A 303 0.77 25.10 -7.43
N SER A 304 1.62 25.71 -8.26
CA SER A 304 1.53 27.15 -8.61
C SER A 304 1.88 28.14 -7.49
N MET A 305 2.51 27.70 -6.40
CA MET A 305 3.01 28.57 -5.32
C MET A 305 4.48 28.28 -5.04
N GLY A 306 5.27 29.34 -4.85
CA GLY A 306 6.69 29.22 -4.50
C GLY A 306 6.94 29.34 -3.00
N VAL A 307 8.15 29.02 -2.55
CA VAL A 307 8.52 29.02 -1.12
C VAL A 307 8.32 30.39 -0.47
N GLY A 308 8.52 31.48 -1.23
CA GLY A 308 8.28 32.85 -0.74
C GLY A 308 6.83 33.17 -0.37
N ALA A 309 5.87 32.31 -0.73
CA ALA A 309 4.49 32.44 -0.31
C ALA A 309 4.25 31.87 1.10
N VAL A 310 5.12 31.01 1.63
CA VAL A 310 5.00 30.39 2.95
C VAL A 310 5.16 31.45 4.05
N ARG A 311 4.17 31.53 4.95
CA ARG A 311 4.21 32.40 6.13
C ARG A 311 4.45 31.60 7.39
N THR A 312 3.73 30.50 7.52
CA THR A 312 3.79 29.60 8.66
C THR A 312 3.76 28.18 8.13
N ALA A 313 4.67 27.32 8.57
CA ALA A 313 4.63 25.90 8.31
C ALA A 313 5.15 25.18 9.55
N GLN A 314 4.27 24.47 10.24
CA GLN A 314 4.58 23.77 11.48
C GLN A 314 3.90 22.40 11.47
N PRO A 315 4.51 21.37 12.06
CA PRO A 315 5.84 21.37 12.69
C PRO A 315 6.99 21.23 11.68
N LEU A 316 6.74 20.57 10.55
CA LEU A 316 7.73 20.37 9.49
C LEU A 316 7.72 21.52 8.50
N ALA A 317 8.92 21.88 8.03
CA ALA A 317 9.11 22.89 6.99
C ALA A 317 8.63 22.39 5.62
N VAL A 318 8.30 23.34 4.75
CA VAL A 318 7.92 23.05 3.37
C VAL A 318 9.17 22.83 2.51
N GLU A 319 9.14 21.78 1.70
CA GLU A 319 10.17 21.46 0.73
C GLU A 319 9.88 22.15 -0.63
N PRO A 320 10.85 22.87 -1.22
CA PRO A 320 10.71 23.44 -2.56
C PRO A 320 10.58 22.35 -3.63
N ARG A 321 9.69 22.56 -4.61
CA ARG A 321 9.58 21.74 -5.83
C ARG A 321 9.70 22.63 -7.08
N PRO A 322 10.10 22.08 -8.24
CA PRO A 322 10.20 22.86 -9.48
C PRO A 322 8.87 23.49 -9.92
N LYS A 323 7.73 22.85 -9.58
CA LYS A 323 6.37 23.30 -9.94
C LYS A 323 5.49 23.55 -8.72
N GLY A 324 6.07 23.88 -7.57
CA GLY A 324 5.27 24.15 -6.37
C GLY A 324 5.99 23.86 -5.06
N LEU A 325 5.21 23.40 -4.09
CA LEU A 325 5.62 23.11 -2.74
C LEU A 325 5.20 21.70 -2.33
N SER A 326 6.03 21.06 -1.52
CA SER A 326 5.76 19.76 -0.89
C SER A 326 5.84 19.95 0.61
N TRP A 327 4.75 19.72 1.33
CA TRP A 327 4.71 19.82 2.78
C TRP A 327 4.44 18.45 3.40
N PRO A 328 5.45 17.81 4.00
CA PRO A 328 5.27 16.58 4.75
C PRO A 328 4.53 16.88 6.06
N LEU A 329 3.53 16.06 6.38
CA LEU A 329 2.76 16.17 7.63
C LEU A 329 3.36 15.25 8.69
N GLN A 330 3.42 15.72 9.92
CA GLN A 330 3.90 14.95 11.07
C GLN A 330 2.73 14.34 11.85
N LEU A 331 2.79 13.03 12.06
CA LEU A 331 1.88 12.30 12.95
C LEU A 331 2.16 12.64 14.42
N GLY A 332 1.12 12.70 15.25
CA GLY A 332 1.23 13.08 16.66
C GLY A 332 1.34 14.59 16.91
N ALA A 333 1.17 15.42 15.88
CA ALA A 333 1.27 16.87 15.98
C ALA A 333 0.12 17.61 15.29
N MET A 334 -0.09 18.87 15.67
CA MET A 334 -0.96 19.79 14.93
C MET A 334 -0.18 20.32 13.73
N ASN A 335 -0.65 20.02 12.53
CA ASN A 335 -0.04 20.51 11.31
C ASN A 335 -0.76 21.77 10.84
N ARG A 336 -0.03 22.88 10.73
CA ARG A 336 -0.56 24.17 10.26
C ARG A 336 0.32 24.73 9.15
N LEU A 337 -0.33 25.08 8.04
CA LEU A 337 0.29 25.73 6.91
C LEU A 337 -0.50 26.98 6.53
N GLU A 338 0.21 28.10 6.47
CA GLU A 338 -0.33 29.37 6.01
C GLU A 338 0.51 29.90 4.87
N LEU A 339 -0.18 30.19 3.77
CA LEU A 339 0.43 30.70 2.55
C LEU A 339 -0.24 32.02 2.16
N ARG A 340 0.56 32.92 1.61
CA ARG A 340 0.09 34.18 1.06
C ARG A 340 0.83 34.51 -0.22
N SER A 341 0.07 34.60 -1.31
CA SER A 341 0.59 34.94 -2.63
C SER A 341 -0.16 36.09 -3.25
N TRP A 342 0.49 36.72 -4.23
CA TRP A 342 -0.12 37.70 -5.11
C TRP A 342 -0.20 37.10 -6.51
N ARG A 343 -1.37 37.22 -7.14
CA ARG A 343 -1.58 36.84 -8.54
C ARG A 343 -1.92 38.08 -9.34
N TRP A 344 -1.06 38.43 -10.29
CA TRP A 344 -1.29 39.56 -11.18
C TRP A 344 -2.40 39.25 -12.19
N SER A 345 -3.29 40.21 -12.40
CA SER A 345 -4.30 40.13 -13.46
C SER A 345 -3.71 40.65 -14.76
N ARG A 346 -3.81 39.86 -15.85
CA ARG A 346 -3.39 40.31 -17.19
C ARG A 346 -4.18 41.55 -17.63
N LEU A 347 -5.47 41.62 -17.30
CA LEU A 347 -6.32 42.77 -17.57
C LEU A 347 -5.90 43.98 -16.74
N GLY A 348 -5.56 43.78 -15.46
CA GLY A 348 -5.09 44.85 -14.58
C GLY A 348 -3.73 45.42 -15.00
N LEU A 349 -2.81 44.56 -15.45
CA LEU A 349 -1.54 45.00 -16.03
C LEU A 349 -1.77 45.73 -17.37
N GLY A 350 -2.68 45.24 -18.20
CA GLY A 350 -3.05 45.89 -19.46
C GLY A 350 -3.67 47.27 -19.24
N SER A 351 -4.59 47.41 -18.27
CA SER A 351 -5.18 48.71 -17.94
C SER A 351 -4.15 49.69 -17.39
N LEU A 352 -3.23 49.23 -16.53
CA LEU A 352 -2.11 50.04 -16.05
C LEU A 352 -1.22 50.54 -17.20
N LEU A 353 -0.90 49.67 -18.17
CA LEU A 353 -0.11 50.03 -19.34
C LEU A 353 -0.81 51.08 -20.20
N ILE A 354 -2.12 50.94 -20.43
CA ILE A 354 -2.92 51.91 -21.18
C ILE A 354 -2.91 53.28 -20.49
N VAL A 355 -3.11 53.30 -19.16
CA VAL A 355 -3.05 54.55 -18.38
C VAL A 355 -1.65 55.18 -18.45
N LEU A 356 -0.60 54.38 -18.40
CA LEU A 356 0.78 54.86 -18.52
C LEU A 356 1.06 55.45 -19.91
N LEU A 357 0.59 54.80 -20.99
CA LEU A 357 0.72 55.30 -22.36
C LEU A 357 -0.08 56.58 -22.60
N LEU A 358 -1.30 56.67 -22.05
CA LEU A 358 -2.10 57.90 -22.08
C LEU A 358 -1.41 59.04 -21.32
N GLY A 359 -0.89 58.75 -20.12
CA GLY A 359 -0.12 59.72 -19.34
C GLY A 359 1.12 60.21 -20.07
N LEU A 360 1.88 59.29 -20.69
CA LEU A 360 3.04 59.62 -21.50
C LEU A 360 2.66 60.46 -22.72
N SER A 361 1.57 60.10 -23.41
CA SER A 361 1.04 60.86 -24.55
C SER A 361 0.68 62.30 -24.17
N LEU A 362 -0.04 62.49 -23.05
CA LEU A 362 -0.39 63.80 -22.53
C LEU A 362 0.85 64.61 -22.11
N LEU A 363 1.84 63.95 -21.50
CA LEU A 363 3.11 64.59 -21.12
C LEU A 363 3.88 65.06 -22.36
N LEU A 364 3.98 64.23 -23.39
CA LEU A 364 4.59 64.58 -24.67
C LEU A 364 3.83 65.70 -25.38
N GLN A 365 2.50 65.67 -25.37
CA GLN A 365 1.68 66.77 -25.90
C GLN A 365 1.93 68.08 -25.14
N ARG A 366 2.05 68.03 -23.82
CA ARG A 366 2.35 69.20 -22.99
C ARG A 366 3.75 69.76 -23.28
N LEU A 367 4.75 68.89 -23.38
CA LEU A 367 6.11 69.29 -23.75
C LEU A 367 6.17 69.88 -25.17
N ARG A 368 5.46 69.29 -26.12
CA ARG A 368 5.32 69.82 -27.48
C ARG A 368 4.70 71.22 -27.50
N ARG A 369 3.63 71.43 -26.73
CA ARG A 369 2.99 72.76 -26.58
C ARG A 369 3.95 73.77 -25.95
N GLN A 370 4.72 73.37 -24.94
CA GLN A 370 5.72 74.23 -24.29
C GLN A 370 6.91 74.55 -25.22
N ALA A 371 7.29 73.63 -26.10
CA ALA A 371 8.36 73.82 -27.09
C ALA A 371 7.95 74.68 -28.30
N GLY A 372 6.76 75.28 -28.30
CA GLY A 372 6.33 76.23 -29.34
C GLY A 372 5.84 75.61 -30.65
N PHE A 373 5.73 74.28 -30.74
CA PHE A 373 5.12 73.59 -31.89
C PHE A 373 3.59 73.59 -31.77
N GLY A 374 3.00 74.79 -31.78
CA GLY A 374 1.56 75.01 -31.83
C GLY A 374 0.97 74.75 -33.21
N TRP A 375 -0.36 74.67 -33.29
CA TRP A 375 -1.08 74.56 -34.56
C TRP A 375 -0.74 75.77 -35.45
N PRO A 376 -0.49 75.58 -36.75
CA PRO A 376 -0.31 76.72 -37.66
C PRO A 376 -1.59 77.56 -37.61
N GLU A 377 -1.46 78.81 -37.20
CA GLU A 377 -2.55 79.78 -37.31
C GLU A 377 -2.93 79.84 -38.79
N LEU A 378 -4.17 79.46 -39.12
CA LEU A 378 -4.69 79.67 -40.46
C LEU A 378 -4.72 81.18 -40.70
N PRO A 379 -4.25 81.67 -41.87
CA PRO A 379 -4.38 83.08 -42.20
C PRO A 379 -5.86 83.45 -42.15
N SER A 380 -6.20 84.38 -41.25
CA SER A 380 -7.54 84.97 -41.18
C SER A 380 -7.83 85.74 -42.47
N PRO A 381 -8.98 85.52 -43.14
CA PRO A 381 -9.39 86.32 -44.29
C PRO A 381 -9.74 87.77 -43.91
#